data_AF-A0A6S6U2D3-F1
#
_entry.id   AF-A0A6S6U2D3-F1
#
_cell.length_a   1.000
_cell.length_b   1.000
_cell.length_c   1.000
_cell.angle_alpha   90.00
_cell.angle_beta   90.00
_cell.angle_gamma   90.00
#
_symmetry.space_group_name_H-M   'P 1'
#
loop_
_entity.id
_entity.type
_entity.pdbx_description
1 polymer ?
#
loop_
_entity_poly.entity_id
_entity_poly.type
_entity_poly.pdbx_seq_one_letter_code
_entity_poly.pdbx_strand_id
1 'polypeptide(L)'
;MEYLLLTAFVIGVLLFAASWLRVIFAGFGHHFVTGIVSAFPVINLLILPGIWHKVYGWVFTGIIGLLVAVGSWYAGAEEHVYRYAHETGISLPGPVAEGALDDNTRERMPSAQDTIADDDTPAAPLAPGQVLPKKALYKMTYQKVASTSLGEYIGSYVRITRTDRKTFEGKVLGLADNGILVERRASGGVIEQRIGFDDITHAEVMRKQ
;
A
#
# COMPACT_ATOMS: atom_id res chain seq x y z
N MET A 1 17.84 -0.29 9.39
CA MET A 1 17.17 -0.33 8.06
C MET A 1 16.12 0.78 7.95
N GLU A 2 15.29 0.98 8.97
CA GLU A 2 14.16 1.93 9.01
C GLU A 2 14.54 3.40 8.69
N TYR A 3 15.58 3.94 9.33
CA TYR A 3 16.04 5.32 9.08
C TYR A 3 16.77 5.52 7.75
N LEU A 4 17.26 4.46 7.12
CA LEU A 4 17.98 4.55 5.84
C LEU A 4 17.03 4.88 4.67
N LEU A 5 15.82 4.33 4.69
CA LEU A 5 14.82 4.60 3.64
C LEU A 5 14.27 6.02 3.77
N LEU A 6 13.95 6.47 4.99
CA LEU A 6 13.49 7.83 5.23
C LEU A 6 14.56 8.87 4.87
N THR A 7 15.82 8.65 5.28
CA THR A 7 16.93 9.54 4.92
C THR A 7 17.19 9.56 3.42
N ALA A 8 17.18 8.40 2.75
CA ALA A 8 17.29 8.32 1.29
C ALA A 8 16.15 9.08 0.59
N PHE A 9 14.92 8.96 1.08
CA PHE A 9 13.77 9.68 0.54
C PHE A 9 13.93 11.20 0.66
N VAL A 10 14.25 11.69 1.87
CA VAL A 10 14.46 13.12 2.13
C VAL A 10 15.61 13.68 1.28
N ILE A 11 16.72 12.94 1.18
CA ILE A 11 17.86 13.32 0.33
C ILE A 11 17.45 13.36 -1.13
N GLY A 12 16.69 12.38 -1.62
CA GLY A 12 16.19 12.34 -2.99
C GLY A 12 15.31 13.54 -3.33
N VAL A 13 14.37 13.87 -2.45
CA VAL A 13 13.51 15.06 -2.59
C VAL A 13 14.32 16.35 -2.57
N LEU A 14 15.29 16.49 -1.66
CA LEU A 14 16.15 17.67 -1.58
C LEU A 14 17.00 17.85 -2.83
N LEU A 15 17.61 16.77 -3.34
CA LEU A 15 18.40 16.79 -4.57
C LEU A 15 17.55 17.19 -5.78
N PHE A 16 16.34 16.66 -5.87
CA PHE A 16 15.38 17.03 -6.90
C PHE A 16 14.99 18.51 -6.82
N ALA A 17 14.62 18.99 -5.63
CA ALA A 17 14.22 20.38 -5.42
C ALA A 17 15.37 21.36 -5.71
N ALA A 18 16.58 21.07 -5.24
CA ALA A 18 17.76 21.90 -5.48
C ALA A 18 18.14 21.95 -6.97
N SER A 19 18.08 20.80 -7.65
CA SER A 19 18.25 20.71 -9.11
C SER A 19 17.23 21.57 -9.84
N TRP A 20 15.96 21.41 -9.50
CA TRP A 20 14.88 22.11 -10.16
C TRP A 20 14.97 23.63 -9.97
N LEU A 21 15.27 24.08 -8.75
CA LEU A 21 15.47 25.49 -8.44
C LEU A 21 16.60 26.10 -9.29
N ARG A 22 17.69 25.36 -9.51
CA ARG A 22 18.79 25.81 -10.35
C ARG A 22 18.38 25.99 -11.82
N VAL A 23 17.51 25.12 -12.33
CA VAL A 23 16.94 25.23 -13.68
C VAL A 23 16.04 26.46 -13.78
N ILE A 24 15.22 26.75 -12.77
CA ILE A 24 14.38 27.95 -12.73
C ILE A 24 15.25 29.21 -12.82
N PHE A 25 16.29 29.31 -11.99
CA PHE A 25 17.22 30.45 -12.04
C PHE A 25 17.92 30.61 -13.41
N ALA A 26 18.29 29.48 -14.05
CA ALA A 26 18.86 29.52 -15.39
C ALA A 26 17.84 29.98 -16.45
N GLY A 27 16.56 29.61 -16.29
CA GLY A 27 15.45 30.06 -17.14
C GLY A 27 15.22 31.56 -17.06
N PHE A 28 15.23 32.14 -15.85
CA PHE A 28 15.15 33.59 -15.65
C PHE A 28 16.35 34.36 -16.23
N GLY A 29 17.53 33.74 -16.22
CA GLY A 29 18.74 34.33 -16.80
C GLY A 29 18.75 34.40 -18.33
N HIS A 30 17.80 33.75 -19.01
CA HIS A 30 17.64 33.82 -20.46
C HIS A 30 16.51 34.79 -20.85
N HIS A 31 15.29 34.56 -20.35
CA HIS A 31 14.15 35.47 -20.48
C HIS A 31 13.19 35.33 -19.30
N PHE A 32 12.46 36.39 -18.95
CA PHE A 32 11.50 36.37 -17.85
C PHE A 32 10.38 35.34 -18.07
N VAL A 33 9.86 35.25 -19.30
CA VAL A 33 8.82 34.29 -19.70
C VAL A 33 9.33 32.85 -19.56
N THR A 34 10.57 32.55 -19.99
CA THR A 34 11.15 31.22 -19.84
C THR A 34 11.38 30.86 -18.37
N GLY A 35 11.68 31.83 -17.51
CA GLY A 35 11.72 31.64 -16.05
C GLY A 35 10.38 31.17 -15.48
N ILE A 36 9.27 31.84 -15.83
CA ILE A 36 7.92 31.44 -15.39
C ILE A 36 7.56 30.06 -15.94
N VAL A 37 7.83 29.79 -17.21
CA VAL A 37 7.53 28.49 -17.83
C VAL A 37 8.36 27.36 -17.19
N SER A 38 9.61 27.63 -16.80
CA SER A 38 10.49 26.65 -16.13
C SER A 38 10.05 26.29 -14.70
N ALA A 39 9.20 27.12 -14.08
CA ALA A 39 8.59 26.85 -12.78
C ALA A 39 7.53 25.75 -12.84
N PHE A 40 7.15 25.28 -14.03
CA PHE A 40 6.30 24.11 -14.20
C PHE A 40 7.16 22.90 -14.60
N PRO A 41 7.26 21.85 -13.78
CA PRO A 41 8.26 20.81 -13.97
C PRO A 41 8.08 20.04 -15.29
N VAL A 42 6.82 19.88 -15.73
CA VAL A 42 6.50 19.21 -17.01
C VAL A 42 6.85 20.08 -18.22
N ILE A 43 6.57 21.38 -18.13
CA ILE A 43 6.77 22.32 -19.25
C ILE A 43 8.26 22.70 -19.37
N ASN A 44 9.01 22.62 -18.27
CA ASN A 44 10.46 22.84 -18.22
C ASN A 44 11.24 21.99 -19.24
N LEU A 45 10.71 20.81 -19.62
CA LEU A 45 11.30 19.94 -20.63
C LEU A 45 11.45 20.60 -22.02
N LEU A 46 10.59 21.56 -22.36
CA LEU A 46 10.65 22.29 -23.62
C LEU A 46 11.79 23.32 -23.68
N ILE A 47 12.27 23.77 -22.53
CA ILE A 47 13.27 24.85 -22.41
C ILE A 47 14.69 24.28 -22.27
N LEU A 48 14.78 23.02 -21.83
CA LEU A 48 16.02 22.27 -21.64
C LEU A 48 16.99 22.33 -22.83
N PRO A 49 16.56 22.21 -24.11
CA PRO A 49 17.49 22.33 -25.24
C PRO A 49 18.19 23.69 -25.30
N GLY A 50 17.51 24.78 -24.91
CA GLY A 50 18.05 26.14 -24.99
C GLY A 50 19.04 26.50 -23.88
N ILE A 51 18.93 25.88 -22.70
CA ILE A 51 19.81 26.13 -21.55
C ILE A 51 20.70 24.94 -21.19
N TRP A 52 20.71 23.88 -22.01
CA TRP A 52 21.34 22.58 -21.75
C TRP A 52 22.75 22.69 -21.16
N HIS A 53 23.62 23.48 -21.78
CA HIS A 53 25.02 23.62 -21.38
C HIS A 53 25.22 24.14 -19.95
N LYS A 54 24.27 24.91 -19.41
CA LYS A 54 24.37 25.48 -18.05
C LYS A 54 23.77 24.59 -16.98
N VAL A 55 22.84 23.70 -17.36
CA VAL A 55 22.04 22.94 -16.39
C VAL A 55 22.19 21.42 -16.47
N TYR A 56 22.86 20.87 -17.49
CA TYR A 56 22.89 19.41 -17.71
C TYR A 56 23.30 18.61 -16.46
N GLY A 57 24.37 19.01 -15.77
CA GLY A 57 24.83 18.31 -14.57
C GLY A 57 23.81 18.36 -13.42
N TRP A 58 23.12 19.49 -13.27
CA TRP A 58 22.07 19.64 -12.27
C TRP A 58 20.83 18.82 -12.62
N VAL A 59 20.45 18.77 -13.90
CA VAL A 59 19.32 17.97 -14.38
C VAL A 59 19.54 16.49 -14.07
N PHE A 60 20.74 15.95 -14.33
CA PHE A 60 21.07 14.57 -13.97
C PHE A 60 20.97 14.32 -12.46
N THR A 61 21.49 15.23 -11.63
CA THR A 61 21.34 15.14 -10.16
C THR A 61 19.86 15.14 -9.74
N GLY A 62 19.02 15.91 -10.42
CA GLY A 62 17.58 15.93 -10.16
C GLY A 62 16.90 14.62 -10.54
N ILE A 63 17.23 14.05 -11.70
CA ILE A 63 16.70 12.74 -12.15
C ILE A 63 17.12 11.64 -11.17
N ILE A 64 18.38 11.63 -10.73
CA ILE A 64 18.86 10.67 -9.74
C ILE A 64 18.12 10.84 -8.41
N GLY A 65 17.96 12.08 -7.93
CA GLY A 65 17.20 12.39 -6.73
C GLY A 65 15.75 11.92 -6.82
N LEU A 66 15.10 12.14 -7.97
CA LEU A 66 13.74 11.68 -8.24
C LEU A 66 13.65 10.14 -8.23
N LEU A 67 14.59 9.44 -8.88
CA LEU A 67 14.62 7.97 -8.89
C LEU A 67 14.83 7.40 -7.48
N VAL A 68 15.69 8.02 -6.68
CA VAL A 68 15.89 7.63 -5.28
C VAL A 68 14.63 7.88 -4.46
N ALA A 69 13.97 9.03 -4.65
CA ALA A 69 12.71 9.35 -3.95
C ALA A 69 11.59 8.38 -4.33
N VAL A 70 11.40 8.09 -5.63
CA VAL A 70 10.39 7.14 -6.09
C VAL A 70 10.72 5.72 -5.63
N GLY A 71 11.98 5.30 -5.75
CA GLY A 71 12.42 3.97 -5.30
C GLY A 71 12.24 3.77 -3.80
N SER A 72 12.55 4.79 -2.98
CA SER A 72 12.34 4.74 -1.53
C SER A 72 10.85 4.82 -1.16
N TRP A 73 10.04 5.59 -1.89
CA TRP A 73 8.58 5.59 -1.72
C TRP A 73 8.01 4.19 -1.94
N TYR A 74 8.33 3.55 -3.07
CA TYR A 74 7.89 2.18 -3.39
C TYR A 74 8.45 1.12 -2.42
N ALA A 75 9.59 1.38 -1.79
CA ALA A 75 10.17 0.51 -0.77
C ALA A 75 9.56 0.70 0.63
N GLY A 76 8.53 1.55 0.79
CA GLY A 76 7.79 1.72 2.04
C GLY A 76 8.11 2.98 2.84
N ALA A 77 8.80 3.99 2.27
CA ALA A 77 9.05 5.25 2.97
C ALA A 77 7.77 6.03 3.33
N GLU A 78 6.65 5.77 2.64
CA GLU A 78 5.37 6.44 2.88
C GLU A 78 4.85 6.24 4.32
N GLU A 79 4.91 5.01 4.85
CA GLU A 79 4.41 4.67 6.18
C GLU A 79 5.19 5.40 7.30
N HIS A 80 6.46 5.72 7.05
CA HIS A 80 7.32 6.44 7.98
C HIS A 80 7.13 7.96 7.94
N VAL A 81 6.87 8.54 6.76
CA VAL A 81 6.59 9.98 6.63
C VAL A 81 5.27 10.33 7.32
N TYR A 82 4.25 9.47 7.21
CA TYR A 82 2.97 9.68 7.90
C TYR A 82 3.11 9.55 9.41
N ARG A 83 3.86 8.56 9.92
CA ARG A 83 4.11 8.39 11.36
C ARG A 83 4.84 9.61 11.95
N TYR A 84 5.89 10.08 11.29
CA TYR A 84 6.67 11.23 11.76
C TYR A 84 5.91 12.56 11.68
N ALA A 85 5.10 12.76 10.63
CA ALA A 85 4.27 13.96 10.49
C ALA A 85 3.16 14.03 11.54
N HIS A 86 2.56 12.88 11.91
CA HIS A 86 1.61 12.79 13.02
C HIS A 86 2.26 13.12 14.38
N GLU A 87 3.48 12.64 14.61
CA GLU A 87 4.24 12.92 15.85
C GLU A 87 4.64 14.41 15.98
N THR A 88 4.83 15.12 14.86
CA THR A 88 5.18 16.56 14.84
C THR A 88 3.97 17.49 14.71
N GLY A 89 2.74 16.95 14.76
CA GLY A 89 1.51 17.74 14.68
C GLY A 89 1.20 18.32 13.30
N ILE A 90 1.92 17.88 12.26
CA ILE A 90 1.70 18.30 10.87
C ILE A 90 0.72 17.31 10.25
N SER A 91 -0.54 17.72 10.12
CA SER A 91 -1.55 16.95 9.38
C SER A 91 -1.30 17.06 7.88
N LEU A 92 -0.46 16.17 7.35
CA LEU A 92 -0.43 15.89 5.92
C LEU A 92 -1.77 15.23 5.55
N PRO A 93 -2.37 15.56 4.39
CA PRO A 93 -3.46 14.74 3.87
C PRO A 93 -2.92 13.31 3.77
N GLY A 94 -3.45 12.43 4.62
CA GLY A 94 -3.05 11.03 4.65
C GLY A 94 -3.17 10.43 3.26
N PRO A 95 -2.52 9.28 3.00
CA PRO A 95 -2.96 8.49 1.86
C PRO A 95 -4.46 8.28 2.11
N VAL A 96 -5.32 8.52 1.11
CA VAL A 96 -6.77 8.46 1.28
C VAL A 96 -7.12 7.08 1.82
N ALA A 97 -7.20 6.98 3.15
CA ALA A 97 -7.70 5.84 3.86
C ALA A 97 -9.20 5.96 3.69
N GLU A 98 -9.76 5.04 2.91
CA GLU A 98 -11.20 4.79 2.93
C GLU A 98 -11.65 4.64 4.38
N GLY A 99 -12.42 5.63 4.85
CA GLY A 99 -13.28 5.52 6.02
C GLY A 99 -12.57 5.54 7.37
N ALA A 100 -12.24 6.73 7.87
CA ALA A 100 -12.20 6.93 9.31
C ALA A 100 -13.65 6.96 9.82
N LEU A 101 -14.06 5.90 10.53
CA LEU A 101 -15.26 5.89 11.37
C LEU A 101 -14.84 6.05 12.83
N ASP A 102 -15.63 6.86 13.54
CA ASP A 102 -15.35 7.45 14.84
C ASP A 102 -15.04 6.46 15.97
N ASP A 103 -14.03 6.83 16.76
CA ASP A 103 -13.45 6.16 17.93
C ASP A 103 -14.35 6.21 19.18
N ASN A 104 -15.61 5.76 19.09
CA ASN A 104 -16.53 5.77 20.26
C ASN A 104 -17.46 4.56 20.40
N THR A 105 -17.04 3.36 20.03
CA THR A 105 -17.74 2.14 20.48
C THR A 105 -16.78 0.97 20.68
N ARG A 106 -15.86 1.10 21.65
CA ARG A 106 -15.25 -0.07 22.29
C ARG A 106 -16.25 -0.65 23.30
N GLU A 107 -17.28 -1.33 22.78
CA GLU A 107 -18.04 -2.25 23.62
C GLU A 107 -17.22 -3.53 23.83
N ARG A 108 -16.87 -3.71 25.10
CA ARG A 108 -16.14 -4.80 25.70
C ARG A 108 -16.82 -6.14 25.43
N MET A 109 -16.28 -6.95 24.52
CA MET A 109 -16.59 -8.39 24.49
C MET A 109 -15.74 -9.16 25.52
N PRO A 110 -16.27 -10.26 26.10
CA PRO A 110 -15.57 -11.04 27.10
C PRO A 110 -14.38 -11.77 26.47
N SER A 111 -13.24 -11.67 27.14
CA SER A 111 -12.04 -12.45 26.83
C SER A 111 -12.35 -13.94 26.95
N ALA A 112 -12.48 -14.63 25.82
CA ALA A 112 -12.29 -16.07 25.77
C ALA A 112 -10.78 -16.31 25.84
N GLN A 113 -10.30 -16.61 27.05
CA GLN A 113 -8.98 -17.20 27.25
C GLN A 113 -8.99 -18.60 26.64
N ASP A 114 -8.72 -18.70 25.34
CA ASP A 114 -8.08 -19.89 24.80
C ASP A 114 -6.58 -19.70 24.95
N THR A 115 -6.00 -20.55 25.80
CA THR A 115 -4.56 -20.65 26.01
C THR A 115 -3.93 -21.15 24.71
N ILE A 116 -3.44 -20.24 23.88
CA ILE A 116 -2.48 -20.62 22.84
C ILE A 116 -1.16 -20.85 23.56
N ALA A 117 -0.86 -22.12 23.83
CA ALA A 117 0.48 -22.53 24.17
C ALA A 117 1.37 -22.21 22.96
N ASP A 118 2.30 -21.30 23.20
CA ASP A 118 3.48 -21.03 22.39
C ASP A 118 4.32 -22.31 22.36
N ASP A 119 4.33 -23.01 21.22
CA ASP A 119 5.27 -24.11 20.96
C ASP A 119 6.09 -23.74 19.73
N ASP A 120 6.98 -22.76 19.92
CA ASP A 120 8.02 -22.37 18.96
C ASP A 120 9.18 -23.39 18.97
N THR A 121 8.85 -24.68 19.06
CA THR A 121 9.81 -25.78 18.95
C THR A 121 9.88 -26.21 17.48
N PRO A 122 11.06 -26.21 16.83
CA PRO A 122 11.21 -26.77 15.50
C PRO A 122 10.73 -28.22 15.49
N ALA A 123 9.79 -28.55 14.61
CA ALA A 123 9.30 -29.91 14.45
C ALA A 123 10.49 -30.86 14.24
N ALA A 124 10.62 -31.85 15.13
CA ALA A 124 11.73 -32.80 15.10
C ALA A 124 11.78 -33.51 13.72
N PRO A 125 12.99 -33.76 13.17
CA PRO A 125 13.12 -34.50 11.92
C PRO A 125 12.43 -35.86 12.05
N LEU A 126 11.57 -36.20 11.09
CA LEU A 126 10.89 -37.49 11.04
C LEU A 126 11.94 -38.62 11.01
N ALA A 127 11.71 -39.64 11.83
CA ALA A 127 12.58 -40.81 11.86
C ALA A 127 12.61 -41.51 10.49
N PRO A 128 13.76 -42.10 10.07
CA PRO A 128 13.86 -42.77 8.78
C PRO A 128 12.82 -43.90 8.67
N GLY A 129 11.94 -43.82 7.68
CA GLY A 129 10.90 -44.83 7.42
C GLY A 129 9.49 -44.47 7.88
N GLN A 130 9.25 -43.28 8.45
CA GLN A 130 7.89 -42.82 8.72
C GLN A 130 7.22 -42.35 7.43
N VAL A 131 6.26 -43.14 6.94
CA VAL A 131 5.47 -42.82 5.76
C VAL A 131 4.50 -41.70 6.12
N LEU A 132 4.49 -40.60 5.35
CA LEU A 132 3.55 -39.51 5.57
C LEU A 132 2.11 -40.07 5.60
N PRO A 133 1.26 -39.63 6.53
CA PRO A 133 -0.13 -40.09 6.58
C PRO A 133 -0.82 -39.77 5.25
N LYS A 134 -1.28 -40.81 4.55
CA LYS A 134 -1.96 -40.73 3.23
C LYS A 134 -3.34 -40.05 3.27
N LYS A 135 -3.72 -39.43 4.38
CA LYS A 135 -4.91 -38.56 4.44
C LYS A 135 -4.56 -37.29 3.68
N ALA A 136 -5.00 -37.25 2.43
CA ALA A 136 -4.73 -36.22 1.45
C ALA A 136 -4.74 -34.80 2.05
N LEU A 137 -3.74 -33.99 1.66
CA LEU A 137 -3.87 -32.54 1.72
C LEU A 137 -5.20 -32.18 1.09
N TYR A 138 -6.13 -31.65 1.88
CA TYR A 138 -7.39 -31.18 1.34
C TYR A 138 -7.12 -30.09 0.32
N LYS A 139 -7.69 -30.24 -0.88
CA LYS A 139 -7.51 -29.24 -1.93
C LYS A 139 -8.51 -28.11 -1.66
N MET A 140 -8.00 -26.98 -1.19
CA MET A 140 -8.80 -25.76 -1.11
C MET A 140 -8.94 -25.20 -2.53
N THR A 141 -10.18 -25.03 -2.98
CA THR A 141 -10.47 -24.45 -4.30
C THR A 141 -11.40 -23.26 -4.16
N TYR A 142 -11.19 -22.25 -5.00
CA TYR A 142 -12.08 -21.11 -5.09
C TYR A 142 -13.25 -21.48 -5.98
N GLN A 143 -14.46 -21.43 -5.42
CA GLN A 143 -15.70 -21.68 -6.13
C GLN A 143 -16.42 -20.36 -6.35
N LYS A 144 -16.81 -20.09 -7.61
CA LYS A 144 -17.57 -18.88 -7.96
C LYS A 144 -18.91 -18.84 -7.21
N VAL A 145 -19.22 -17.70 -6.62
CA VAL A 145 -20.48 -17.43 -5.92
C VAL A 145 -21.09 -16.12 -6.39
N ALA A 146 -22.40 -15.97 -6.22
CA ALA A 146 -23.07 -14.68 -6.44
C ALA A 146 -22.64 -13.69 -5.35
N SER A 147 -22.43 -12.42 -5.73
CA SER A 147 -22.03 -11.37 -4.79
C SER A 147 -23.04 -11.21 -3.66
N THR A 148 -24.33 -11.25 -3.96
CA THR A 148 -25.42 -11.15 -2.97
C THR A 148 -25.46 -12.32 -1.96
N SER A 149 -24.89 -13.47 -2.30
CA SER A 149 -24.85 -14.65 -1.43
C SER A 149 -23.62 -14.70 -0.52
N LEU A 150 -22.72 -13.71 -0.59
CA LEU A 150 -21.50 -13.67 0.22
C LEU A 150 -21.78 -13.66 1.73
N GLY A 151 -22.95 -13.16 2.15
CA GLY A 151 -23.40 -13.19 3.55
C GLY A 151 -23.63 -14.59 4.11
N GLU A 152 -23.82 -15.61 3.26
CA GLU A 152 -23.95 -17.00 3.70
C GLU A 152 -22.58 -17.63 4.06
N TYR A 153 -21.49 -16.95 3.71
CA TYR A 153 -20.12 -17.44 3.82
C TYR A 153 -19.32 -16.75 4.92
N ILE A 154 -19.99 -16.25 5.96
CA ILE A 154 -19.35 -15.65 7.14
C ILE A 154 -18.33 -16.62 7.72
N GLY A 155 -17.12 -16.12 7.97
CA GLY A 155 -16.00 -16.89 8.46
C GLY A 155 -15.17 -17.59 7.37
N SER A 156 -15.64 -17.63 6.13
CA SER A 156 -14.91 -18.23 5.00
C SER A 156 -13.98 -17.23 4.33
N TYR A 157 -12.89 -17.74 3.74
CA TYR A 157 -12.01 -16.93 2.89
C TYR A 157 -12.64 -16.75 1.51
N VAL A 158 -12.56 -15.53 1.00
CA VAL A 158 -13.09 -15.14 -0.29
C VAL A 158 -12.05 -14.41 -1.11
N ARG A 159 -12.14 -14.59 -2.42
CA ARG A 159 -11.43 -13.80 -3.42
C ARG A 159 -12.45 -12.99 -4.18
N ILE A 160 -12.24 -11.69 -4.26
CA ILE A 160 -13.19 -10.77 -4.87
C ILE A 160 -12.44 -9.90 -5.87
N THR A 161 -13.01 -9.77 -7.07
CA THR A 161 -12.57 -8.85 -8.10
C THR A 161 -13.54 -7.69 -8.18
N ARG A 162 -13.02 -6.48 -7.99
CA ARG A 162 -13.78 -5.24 -8.04
C ARG A 162 -13.95 -4.72 -9.46
N THR A 163 -14.82 -3.73 -9.63
CA THR A 163 -15.03 -2.97 -10.88
C THR A 163 -13.77 -2.29 -11.40
N ASP A 164 -12.84 -1.90 -10.52
CA ASP A 164 -11.52 -1.37 -10.86
C ASP A 164 -10.50 -2.45 -11.32
N ARG A 165 -10.96 -3.70 -11.46
CA ARG A 165 -10.19 -4.91 -11.79
C ARG A 165 -9.14 -5.31 -10.75
N LYS A 166 -9.12 -4.67 -9.57
CA LYS A 166 -8.27 -5.15 -8.48
C LYS A 166 -8.91 -6.37 -7.85
N THR A 167 -8.06 -7.34 -7.55
CA THR A 167 -8.43 -8.54 -6.81
C THR A 167 -7.89 -8.43 -5.41
N PHE A 168 -8.71 -8.79 -4.42
CA PHE A 168 -8.27 -8.91 -3.05
C PHE A 168 -8.81 -10.20 -2.43
N GLU A 169 -8.12 -10.66 -1.39
CA GLU A 169 -8.44 -11.86 -0.63
C GLU A 169 -8.62 -11.50 0.83
N GLY A 170 -9.60 -12.10 1.47
CA GLY A 170 -9.90 -11.85 2.88
C GLY A 170 -10.95 -12.79 3.44
N LYS A 171 -11.26 -12.66 4.72
CA LYS A 171 -12.27 -13.47 5.42
C LYS A 171 -13.55 -12.66 5.58
N VAL A 172 -14.69 -13.23 5.21
CA VAL A 172 -15.98 -12.55 5.39
C VAL A 172 -16.31 -12.46 6.87
N LEU A 173 -16.55 -11.25 7.37
CA LEU A 173 -16.96 -11.01 8.76
C LEU A 173 -18.48 -10.91 8.88
N GLY A 174 -19.15 -10.33 7.89
CA GLY A 174 -20.59 -10.09 7.95
C GLY A 174 -21.13 -9.32 6.75
N LEU A 175 -22.42 -9.01 6.83
CA LEU A 175 -23.11 -8.12 5.88
C LEU A 175 -23.08 -6.68 6.39
N ALA A 176 -23.03 -5.74 5.45
CA ALA A 176 -23.30 -4.32 5.66
C ALA A 176 -24.47 -3.91 4.76
N ASP A 177 -25.07 -2.73 4.98
CA ASP A 177 -26.37 -2.35 4.38
C ASP A 177 -26.53 -2.72 2.89
N ASN A 178 -25.52 -2.39 2.06
CA ASN A 178 -25.47 -2.74 0.64
C ASN A 178 -24.13 -3.39 0.27
N GLY A 179 -23.61 -4.26 1.14
CA GLY A 179 -22.29 -4.84 0.92
C GLY A 179 -21.89 -5.89 1.93
N ILE A 180 -20.58 -6.16 1.98
CA ILE A 180 -19.97 -7.11 2.90
C ILE A 180 -18.85 -6.46 3.69
N LEU A 181 -18.64 -6.97 4.89
CA LEU A 181 -17.47 -6.69 5.70
C LEU A 181 -16.48 -7.83 5.51
N VAL A 182 -15.26 -7.49 5.10
CA VAL A 182 -14.18 -8.45 4.88
C VAL A 182 -12.98 -8.05 5.70
N GLU A 183 -12.46 -9.00 6.46
CA GLU A 183 -11.18 -8.92 7.14
C GLU A 183 -10.06 -9.21 6.14
N ARG A 184 -9.13 -8.27 6.01
CA ARG A 184 -7.94 -8.42 5.17
C ARG A 184 -6.68 -8.31 6.01
N ARG A 185 -5.70 -9.15 5.72
CA ARG A 185 -4.33 -8.98 6.23
C ARG A 185 -3.57 -8.03 5.30
N ALA A 186 -3.14 -6.90 5.85
CA ALA A 186 -2.24 -5.95 5.20
C ALA A 186 -0.90 -5.91 5.96
N SER A 187 0.12 -5.30 5.36
CA SER A 187 1.51 -5.31 5.84
C SER A 187 1.72 -4.76 7.27
N GLY A 188 0.71 -4.11 7.86
CA GLY A 188 0.72 -3.59 9.23
C GLY A 188 -0.34 -4.17 10.18
N GLY A 189 -1.08 -5.22 9.76
CA GLY A 189 -2.08 -5.87 10.62
C GLY A 189 -3.33 -6.34 9.90
N VAL A 190 -4.39 -6.50 10.68
CA VAL A 190 -5.71 -6.90 10.20
C VAL A 190 -6.56 -5.66 10.03
N ILE A 191 -7.06 -5.42 8.82
CA ILE A 191 -7.96 -4.31 8.50
C ILE A 191 -9.33 -4.85 8.12
N GLU A 192 -10.37 -4.21 8.62
CA GLU A 192 -11.74 -4.47 8.18
C GLU A 192 -12.06 -3.55 7.01
N GLN A 193 -12.58 -4.14 5.92
CA GLN A 193 -12.93 -3.41 4.72
C GLN A 193 -14.39 -3.67 4.35
N ARG A 194 -15.18 -2.59 4.24
CA ARG A 194 -16.54 -2.63 3.73
C ARG A 194 -16.53 -2.50 2.21
N ILE A 195 -17.27 -3.37 1.52
CA ILE A 195 -17.28 -3.42 0.05
C ILE A 195 -18.70 -3.56 -0.43
N GLY A 196 -19.14 -2.61 -1.27
CA GLY A 196 -20.48 -2.61 -1.85
C GLY A 196 -20.67 -3.75 -2.84
N PHE A 197 -21.88 -4.33 -2.90
CA PHE A 197 -22.17 -5.38 -3.89
C PHE A 197 -22.05 -4.87 -5.33
N ASP A 198 -22.36 -3.60 -5.56
CA ASP A 198 -22.28 -2.94 -6.86
C ASP A 198 -20.83 -2.81 -7.36
N ASP A 199 -19.87 -2.80 -6.43
CA ASP A 199 -18.44 -2.74 -6.74
C ASP A 199 -17.84 -4.12 -7.02
N ILE A 200 -18.59 -5.21 -6.84
CA ILE A 200 -18.11 -6.58 -7.01
C ILE A 200 -18.49 -7.09 -8.40
N THR A 201 -17.47 -7.40 -9.21
CA THR A 201 -17.65 -8.00 -10.53
C THR A 201 -17.56 -9.52 -10.48
N HIS A 202 -16.66 -10.06 -9.67
CA HIS A 202 -16.53 -11.51 -9.43
C HIS A 202 -16.29 -11.80 -7.96
N ALA A 203 -16.90 -12.87 -7.45
CA ALA A 203 -16.69 -13.36 -6.11
C ALA A 203 -16.50 -14.87 -6.12
N GLU A 204 -15.51 -15.33 -5.35
CA GLU A 204 -15.20 -16.74 -5.18
C GLU A 204 -14.99 -17.04 -3.70
N VAL A 205 -15.52 -18.15 -3.21
CA VAL A 205 -15.35 -18.61 -1.82
C VAL A 205 -14.42 -19.81 -1.82
N MET A 206 -13.45 -19.79 -0.91
CA MET A 206 -12.55 -20.91 -0.68
C MET A 206 -13.31 -22.04 0.02
N ARG A 207 -13.41 -23.18 -0.67
CA ARG A 207 -14.05 -24.39 -0.13
C ARG A 207 -13.11 -25.57 -0.19
N LYS A 208 -13.28 -26.44 0.80
CA LYS A 208 -12.63 -27.75 0.89
C LYS A 208 -13.23 -28.69 -0.16
N GLN A 209 -12.40 -29.22 -1.04
CA GLN A 209 -12.75 -30.27 -2.00
C GLN A 209 -12.25 -31.64 -1.51
#